data_AF-A0A9E5E1G9-F1
#
_entry.id   AF-A0A9E5E1G9-F1
#
_cell.length_a   1.000
_cell.length_b   1.000
_cell.length_c   1.000
_cell.angle_alpha   90.00
_cell.angle_beta   90.00
_cell.angle_gamma   90.00
#
_symmetry.space_group_name_H-M   'P 1'
#
loop_
_entity.id
_entity.type
_entity.pdbx_description
1 polymer ?
#
loop_
_entity_poly.entity_id
_entity_poly.type
_entity_poly.pdbx_seq_one_letter_code
_entity_poly.pdbx_strand_id
1 'polypeptide(L)' 'MNLLEHQGKALLSKYGIKIPQGIILTNPKQKCDLSFPLVIKIQMPFGDRKKLGGIENNDIVLS' A
#
# COMPACT_ATOMS: atom_id res chain seq x y z
N MET A 1 -17.29 4.73 -9.38
CA MET A 1 -16.31 3.70 -9.82
C MET A 1 -15.44 3.37 -8.63
N ASN A 2 -15.33 2.10 -8.25
CA ASN A 2 -14.65 1.67 -7.03
C ASN A 2 -13.33 0.97 -7.38
N LEU A 3 -12.25 1.75 -7.54
CA LEU A 3 -10.90 1.22 -7.75
C LEU A 3 -10.21 0.95 -6.40
N LEU A 4 -9.35 -0.07 -6.36
CA LEU A 4 -8.41 -0.28 -5.26
C LEU A 4 -7.28 0.76 -5.32
N GLU A 5 -6.64 1.05 -4.19
CA GLU A 5 -5.56 2.04 -4.12
C GLU A 5 -4.43 1.74 -5.13
N HIS A 6 -4.00 0.47 -5.22
CA HIS A 6 -2.93 0.09 -6.15
C HIS A 6 -3.33 0.26 -7.63
N GLN A 7 -4.60 0.05 -7.96
CA GLN A 7 -5.12 0.25 -9.31
C GLN A 7 -5.16 1.74 -9.66
N GLY A 8 -5.58 2.59 -8.70
CA GLY A 8 -5.52 4.05 -8.84
C GLY A 8 -4.08 4.53 -9.05
N LYS A 9 -3.13 4.02 -8.28
CA LYS A 9 -1.69 4.31 -8.47
C LYS A 9 -1.18 3.91 -9.85
N ALA A 10 -1.50 2.69 -10.31
CA ALA A 10 -1.11 2.22 -11.63
C ALA A 10 -1.69 3.10 -12.75
N LEU A 11 -2.93 3.56 -12.59
CA LEU A 11 -3.55 4.50 -13.53
C LEU A 11 -2.81 5.85 -13.56
N LEU A 12 -2.59 6.47 -12.40
CA LEU A 12 -1.87 7.74 -12.29
C LEU A 12 -0.47 7.67 -12.88
N SER A 13 0.25 6.58 -12.61
CA SER A 13 1.59 6.35 -13.15
C SER A 13 1.61 6.26 -14.67
N LYS A 14 0.58 5.69 -15.31
CA LYS A 14 0.45 5.64 -16.79
C LYS A 14 0.37 7.03 -17.42
N TYR A 15 -0.11 8.03 -16.67
CA TYR A 15 -0.18 9.43 -17.10
C TYR A 15 1.00 10.27 -16.63
N GLY A 16 2.08 9.64 -16.14
CA GLY A 16 3.31 10.33 -15.71
C GLY A 16 3.20 11.02 -14.35
N ILE A 17 2.13 10.79 -13.59
CA ILE A 17 1.98 11.34 -12.24
C ILE A 17 2.84 10.52 -11.28
N LYS A 18 3.75 11.20 -10.56
CA LYS A 18 4.60 10.55 -9.55
C LYS A 18 3.75 9.97 -8.43
N ILE A 19 3.99 8.70 -8.12
CA ILE A 19 3.33 7.97 -7.04
C ILE A 19 4.38 7.42 -6.05
N PRO A 20 4.01 7.20 -4.78
CA PRO A 20 4.87 6.44 -3.86
C PRO A 20 5.05 5.01 -4.36
N GLN A 21 6.28 4.50 -4.30
CA GLN A 21 6.57 3.09 -4.56
C GLN A 21 5.82 2.20 -3.55
N GLY A 22 5.44 1.02 -3.98
CA GLY A 22 4.69 0.08 -3.15
C GLY A 22 4.58 -1.28 -3.83
N ILE A 23 4.34 -2.30 -3.02
CA ILE A 23 4.10 -3.67 -3.45
C ILE A 23 2.76 -4.16 -2.91
N ILE A 24 2.18 -5.17 -3.57
CA ILE A 24 0.98 -5.86 -3.08
C ILE A 24 1.40 -7.16 -2.41
N LEU A 25 1.08 -7.25 -1.12
CA LEU A 25 1.23 -8.45 -0.32
C LEU A 25 -0.08 -9.22 -0.34
N THR A 26 -0.05 -10.45 -0.83
CA THR A 26 -1.23 -11.35 -0.89
C THR A 26 -1.21 -12.42 0.19
N ASN A 27 -0.05 -12.64 0.82
CA ASN A 27 0.10 -13.53 1.94
C ASN A 27 1.10 -12.95 2.97
N PRO A 28 0.96 -13.25 4.27
CA PRO A 28 1.83 -12.68 5.32
C PRO A 28 3.30 -13.10 5.24
N LYS A 29 3.65 -14.15 4.48
CA LYS A 29 5.02 -14.66 4.34
C LYS A 29 5.73 -14.10 3.10
N GLN A 30 5.04 -13.28 2.31
CA GLN A 30 5.60 -12.69 1.11
C GLN A 30 6.68 -11.67 1.52
N LYS A 31 7.88 -11.83 0.95
CA LYS A 31 8.99 -10.92 1.21
C LYS A 31 8.67 -9.52 0.68
N CYS A 32 9.10 -8.51 1.42
CA CYS A 32 8.99 -7.09 1.05
C CYS A 32 10.40 -6.54 0.81
N ASP A 33 10.71 -6.22 -0.44
CA ASP A 33 12.03 -5.71 -0.84
C ASP A 33 12.12 -4.17 -0.75
N LEU A 34 11.17 -3.51 -0.06
CA LEU A 34 11.17 -2.07 0.15
C LEU A 34 11.87 -1.70 1.46
N SER A 35 12.61 -0.60 1.44
CA SER A 35 13.30 -0.07 2.62
C SER A 35 12.36 0.66 3.58
N PHE A 36 12.67 0.60 4.87
CA PHE A 36 11.94 1.32 5.92
C PHE A 36 12.19 2.84 5.89
N PRO A 37 11.26 3.65 6.41
CA PRO A 37 9.98 3.27 7.02
C PRO A 37 8.88 2.95 5.98
N LEU A 38 7.98 2.01 6.33
CA LEU A 38 6.90 1.57 5.44
C LEU A 38 5.51 1.84 6.04
N VAL A 39 4.54 2.05 5.15
CA VAL A 39 3.12 2.15 5.52
C VAL A 39 2.37 0.96 4.94
N ILE A 40 1.82 0.13 5.82
CA ILE A 40 0.97 -1.00 5.41
C ILE A 40 -0.45 -0.50 5.28
N LYS A 41 -1.08 -0.76 4.14
CA LYS A 41 -2.46 -0.35 3.85
C LYS A 41 -3.27 -1.50 3.30
N ILE A 42 -4.36 -1.80 3.98
CA ILE A 42 -5.32 -2.78 3.50
C ILE A 42 -5.94 -2.31 2.16
N GLN A 43 -6.08 -3.23 1.21
CA GLN A 43 -6.61 -2.93 -0.12
C GLN A 43 -8.13 -3.12 -0.12
N MET A 44 -8.88 -2.02 0.01
CA MET A 44 -10.34 -2.01 -0.03
C MET A 44 -10.84 -0.88 -0.94
N PRO A 45 -12.00 -1.04 -1.59
CA PRO A 45 -12.56 -0.05 -2.51
C PRO A 45 -13.21 1.17 -1.83
N PHE A 46 -13.12 1.30 -0.50
CA PHE A 46 -13.70 2.38 0.28
C PHE A 46 -12.69 3.06 1.22
N GLY A 47 -13.05 4.26 1.69
CA GLY A 47 -12.26 5.13 2.58
C GLY A 47 -12.22 4.67 4.03
N ASP A 48 -11.86 5.56 4.96
CA ASP A 48 -11.86 5.34 6.42
C ASP A 48 -11.00 4.17 6.95
N ARG A 49 -10.10 3.62 6.11
CA ARG A 49 -9.18 2.54 6.49
C ARG A 49 -8.34 2.85 7.74
N LYS A 50 -8.01 4.12 8.00
CA LYS A 50 -7.32 4.54 9.23
C LYS A 50 -8.17 4.31 10.48
N LYS A 51 -9.46 4.64 10.44
CA LYS A 51 -10.38 4.48 11.57
C LYS A 51 -10.66 3.01 11.88
N LEU A 52 -10.61 2.17 10.84
CA LEU A 52 -10.82 0.72 10.94
C LEU A 52 -9.55 -0.07 11.28
N GLY A 53 -8.43 0.61 11.59
CA GLY A 53 -7.15 -0.05 11.91
C GLY A 53 -6.43 -0.68 10.71
N GLY A 54 -6.89 -0.43 9.49
CA GLY A 54 -6.30 -0.96 8.25
C GLY A 54 -5.11 -0.16 7.71
N ILE A 55 -4.55 0.75 8.51
CA ILE A 55 -3.32 1.50 8.23
C ILE A 55 -2.39 1.41 9.44
N GLU A 56 -1.20 0.86 9.23
CA GLU A 56 -0.16 0.71 10.25
C GLU A 56 1.14 1.34 9.74
N ASN A 57 1.77 2.16 10.58
CA ASN A 57 3.11 2.70 10.34
C ASN A 57 4.09 1.75 11.03
N ASN A 58 4.90 1.03 10.24
CA ASN A 58 5.82 0.06 10.79
C ASN A 58 7.26 0.55 10.63
N ASP A 59 7.93 0.78 11.77
CA ASP A 59 9.39 0.86 11.92
C ASP A 59 9.91 -0.56 12.23
N ILE A 60 9.64 -1.54 11.36
CA ILE A 60 10.05 -2.92 11.62
C ILE A 60 11.49 -3.09 11.13
N VAL A 61 12.45 -3.21 12.04
CA VAL A 61 13.73 -3.84 11.73
C VAL A 61 13.41 -5.30 11.40
N LEU A 62 13.44 -5.67 10.12
CA LEU A 62 13.42 -7.07 9.71
C LEU A 62 14.71 -7.70 10.25
N SER A 63 14.57 -8.43 11.35
CA SER A 63 15.59 -9.33 11.91
C SER A 63 15.41 -10.73 11.34
#